data_AF-A0A1I1KZS1-F1
#
_entry.id   AF-A0A1I1KZS1-F1
#
_cell.length_a   1.000
_cell.length_b   1.000
_cell.length_c   1.000
_cell.angle_alpha   90.00
_cell.angle_beta   90.00
_cell.angle_gamma   90.00
#
_symmetry.space_group_name_H-M   'P 1'
#
loop_
_entity.id
_entity.type
_entity.pdbx_description
1 polymer ?
#
loop_
_entity_poly.entity_id
_entity_poly.type
_entity_poly.pdbx_seq_one_letter_code
_entity_poly.pdbx_strand_id
1 'polypeptide(L)'
;MNREQSIEFIQAIEDTKSLERAILDIIDELKSEGSKEIADGLEQLIPISNNRFSVIGQKELLQESKRRAISILKSEPQFNHVSEKEACCIVERVLGNVQLYLQDMFKRQPHTKCTDSILSMQKCFDIGNEYDLQHIVYALLRAVFPLARIEEYQDAGACAVRKDICIDEFDIAIELKCTRDSLSAKKLSEEVASDIVHYDNKNIFFLIYDKARIIDNIDVFRDTYEKTDMSKNVKVFVML
;
A
#
# COMPACT_ATOMS: atom_id res chain seq x y z
N MET A 1 -0.80 -5.01 32.63
CA MET A 1 -1.10 -3.57 32.85
C MET A 1 -2.59 -3.35 32.56
N ASN A 2 -3.33 -2.45 33.26
CA ASN A 2 -4.74 -2.25 32.86
C ASN A 2 -4.82 -1.51 31.50
N ARG A 3 -5.96 -1.57 30.80
CA ARG A 3 -6.08 -0.99 29.44
C ARG A 3 -5.79 0.52 29.40
N GLU A 4 -6.20 1.27 30.42
CA GLU A 4 -5.94 2.71 30.51
C GLU A 4 -4.46 3.02 30.65
N GLN A 5 -3.75 2.28 31.51
CA GLN A 5 -2.29 2.39 31.67
C GLN A 5 -1.55 2.06 30.37
N SER A 6 -2.05 1.07 29.60
CA SER A 6 -1.48 0.71 28.30
C SER A 6 -1.63 1.84 27.28
N ILE A 7 -2.79 2.52 27.29
CA ILE A 7 -3.06 3.68 26.43
C ILE A 7 -2.14 4.86 26.79
N GLU A 8 -2.01 5.19 28.08
CA GLU A 8 -1.11 6.27 28.53
C GLU A 8 0.35 5.97 28.16
N PHE A 9 0.77 4.71 28.31
CA PHE A 9 2.10 4.28 27.92
C PHE A 9 2.36 4.45 26.42
N ILE A 10 1.45 3.97 25.56
CA ILE A 10 1.55 4.14 24.10
C ILE A 10 1.60 5.63 23.72
N GLN A 11 0.82 6.48 24.38
CA GLN A 11 0.80 7.92 24.11
C GLN A 11 2.16 8.59 24.36
N ALA A 12 2.90 8.15 25.37
CA ALA A 12 4.18 8.75 25.76
C ALA A 12 5.38 8.37 24.87
N ILE A 13 5.27 7.35 24.01
CA ILE A 13 6.40 6.82 23.23
C ILE A 13 6.87 7.77 22.11
N GLU A 14 8.16 8.06 21.97
CA GLU A 14 8.62 9.06 20.99
C GLU A 14 9.22 8.47 19.70
N ASP A 15 9.35 7.15 19.61
CA ASP A 15 9.95 6.46 18.47
C ASP A 15 9.24 5.15 18.12
N THR A 16 9.39 4.71 16.87
CA THR A 16 8.68 3.53 16.34
C THR A 16 9.18 2.21 16.91
N LYS A 17 10.47 2.11 17.28
CA LYS A 17 11.05 0.87 17.84
C LYS A 17 10.53 0.61 19.25
N SER A 18 10.43 1.65 20.06
CA SER A 18 9.84 1.57 21.39
C SER A 18 8.34 1.26 21.29
N LEU A 19 7.64 1.80 20.29
CA LEU A 19 6.23 1.50 20.06
C LEU A 19 6.02 0.03 19.70
N GLU A 20 6.84 -0.50 18.80
CA GLU A 20 6.81 -1.91 18.38
C GLU A 20 6.95 -2.85 19.60
N ARG A 21 7.95 -2.60 20.46
CA ARG A 21 8.15 -3.38 21.70
C ARG A 21 6.95 -3.28 22.63
N ALA A 22 6.43 -2.07 22.83
CA ALA A 22 5.27 -1.86 23.69
C ALA A 22 4.03 -2.62 23.19
N ILE A 23 3.79 -2.63 21.87
CA ILE A 23 2.68 -3.37 21.26
C ILE A 23 2.86 -4.88 21.49
N LEU A 24 4.06 -5.42 21.29
CA LEU A 24 4.37 -6.83 21.53
C LEU A 24 4.11 -7.23 23.00
N ASP A 25 4.58 -6.45 23.95
CA ASP A 25 4.37 -6.70 25.38
C ASP A 25 2.86 -6.72 25.73
N ILE A 26 2.10 -5.76 25.18
CA ILE A 26 0.65 -5.67 25.38
C ILE A 26 -0.08 -6.88 24.74
N ILE A 27 0.35 -7.33 23.57
CA ILE A 27 -0.21 -8.51 22.91
C ILE A 27 -0.03 -9.76 23.78
N ASP A 28 1.16 -9.96 24.34
CA ASP A 28 1.45 -11.11 25.20
C ASP A 28 0.58 -11.10 26.47
N GLU A 29 0.39 -9.92 27.09
CA GLU A 29 -0.54 -9.75 28.20
C GLU A 29 -1.98 -10.08 27.78
N LEU A 30 -2.48 -9.52 26.69
CA LEU A 30 -3.86 -9.73 26.20
C LEU A 30 -4.14 -11.19 25.86
N LYS A 31 -3.16 -11.90 25.28
CA LYS A 31 -3.25 -13.34 25.01
C LYS A 31 -3.38 -14.14 26.30
N SER A 32 -2.62 -13.79 27.34
CA SER A 32 -2.69 -14.44 28.65
C SER A 32 -4.05 -14.24 29.34
N GLU A 33 -4.71 -13.10 29.08
CA GLU A 33 -6.03 -12.76 29.60
C GLU A 33 -7.20 -13.31 28.76
N GLY A 34 -6.92 -13.94 27.61
CA GLY A 34 -7.95 -14.47 26.70
C GLY A 34 -8.60 -13.42 25.79
N SER A 35 -8.06 -12.20 25.71
CA SER A 35 -8.55 -11.11 24.85
C SER A 35 -8.02 -11.23 23.41
N LYS A 36 -8.31 -12.36 22.76
CA LYS A 36 -7.70 -12.73 21.47
C LYS A 36 -7.99 -11.73 20.34
N GLU A 37 -9.21 -11.24 20.21
CA GLU A 37 -9.60 -10.33 19.12
C GLU A 37 -8.83 -8.99 19.15
N ILE A 38 -8.56 -8.47 20.35
CA ILE A 38 -7.78 -7.23 20.53
C ILE A 38 -6.30 -7.49 20.23
N ALA A 39 -5.78 -8.63 20.69
CA ALA A 39 -4.41 -9.05 20.40
C ALA A 39 -4.18 -9.22 18.88
N ASP A 40 -5.08 -9.93 18.19
CA ASP A 40 -5.02 -10.15 16.74
C ASP A 40 -5.11 -8.80 15.98
N GLY A 41 -5.87 -7.82 16.47
CA GLY A 41 -5.90 -6.46 15.91
C GLY A 41 -4.59 -5.69 16.10
N LEU A 42 -3.96 -5.81 17.28
CA LEU A 42 -2.68 -5.16 17.56
C LEU A 42 -1.52 -5.81 16.79
N GLU A 43 -1.56 -7.12 16.54
CA GLU A 43 -0.56 -7.81 15.72
C GLU A 43 -0.45 -7.23 14.30
N GLN A 44 -1.58 -6.77 13.74
CA GLN A 44 -1.60 -6.10 12.43
C GLN A 44 -0.92 -4.73 12.45
N LEU A 45 -0.81 -4.12 13.63
CA LEU A 45 -0.14 -2.83 13.84
C LEU A 45 1.33 -2.99 14.20
N ILE A 46 1.93 -4.14 13.94
CA ILE A 46 3.38 -4.32 14.00
C ILE A 46 3.99 -4.14 12.59
N PRO A 47 4.13 -2.91 12.05
CA PRO A 47 5.05 -2.68 10.94
C PRO A 47 6.49 -2.78 11.45
N ILE A 48 7.27 -3.66 10.81
CA ILE A 48 8.69 -3.87 11.05
C ILE A 48 9.44 -2.55 10.87
N SER A 49 10.08 -2.09 11.94
CA SER A 49 10.86 -0.86 12.00
C SER A 49 12.19 -0.94 11.25
N ASN A 50 12.18 -1.24 9.96
CA ASN A 50 13.38 -1.12 9.13
C ASN A 50 13.45 0.25 8.44
N ASN A 51 13.99 1.18 9.23
CA ASN A 51 14.79 2.35 8.85
C ASN A 51 15.04 2.55 7.34
N ARG A 52 14.39 3.58 6.74
CA ARG A 52 14.96 4.43 5.67
C ARG A 52 14.11 5.68 5.29
N PHE A 53 13.26 6.19 6.18
CA PHE A 53 12.39 7.36 5.90
C PHE A 53 13.02 8.71 6.24
N SER A 54 12.51 9.78 5.59
CA SER A 54 12.69 11.14 6.07
C SER A 54 12.11 11.30 7.49
N VAL A 55 12.65 12.25 8.27
CA VAL A 55 12.20 12.52 9.65
C VAL A 55 10.68 12.77 9.71
N ILE A 56 10.11 13.37 8.66
CA ILE A 56 8.68 13.66 8.55
C ILE A 56 7.85 12.36 8.44
N GLY A 57 8.26 11.44 7.56
CA GLY A 57 7.55 10.16 7.38
C GLY A 57 7.60 9.26 8.62
N GLN A 58 8.71 9.27 9.37
CA GLN A 58 8.81 8.52 10.63
C GLN A 58 7.84 9.05 11.69
N LYS A 59 7.68 10.37 11.77
CA LYS A 59 6.77 11.00 12.73
C LYS A 59 5.31 10.68 12.40
N GLU A 60 4.92 10.76 11.13
CA GLU A 60 3.56 10.42 10.69
C GLU A 60 3.24 8.95 10.96
N LEU A 61 4.16 8.05 10.63
CA LEU A 61 4.03 6.62 10.91
C LEU A 61 3.81 6.36 12.41
N LEU A 62 4.67 6.94 13.27
CA LEU A 62 4.53 6.82 14.72
C LEU A 62 3.16 7.29 15.21
N GLN A 63 2.70 8.46 14.78
CA GLN A 63 1.43 9.01 15.24
C GLN A 63 0.24 8.17 14.78
N GLU A 64 0.25 7.69 13.53
CA GLU A 64 -0.84 6.88 13.01
C GLU A 64 -0.87 5.48 13.66
N SER A 65 0.28 4.84 13.84
CA SER A 65 0.39 3.56 14.56
C SER A 65 -0.11 3.68 16.01
N LYS A 66 0.27 4.74 16.73
CA LYS A 66 -0.27 5.02 18.08
C LYS A 66 -1.79 5.19 18.07
N ARG A 67 -2.30 6.02 17.16
CA ARG A 67 -3.74 6.32 17.05
C ARG A 67 -4.54 5.03 16.86
N ARG A 68 -4.08 4.15 15.97
CA ARG A 68 -4.70 2.84 15.73
C ARG A 68 -4.59 1.92 16.95
N ALA A 69 -3.40 1.79 17.55
CA ALA A 69 -3.20 0.91 18.71
C ALA A 69 -4.10 1.30 19.89
N ILE A 70 -4.19 2.61 20.17
CA ILE A 70 -5.09 3.15 21.20
C ILE A 70 -6.55 2.84 20.87
N SER A 71 -6.94 2.98 19.60
CA SER A 71 -8.32 2.74 19.19
C SER A 71 -8.72 1.26 19.30
N ILE A 72 -7.82 0.35 18.94
CA ILE A 72 -8.00 -1.10 19.13
C ILE A 72 -8.14 -1.43 20.63
N LEU A 73 -7.28 -0.87 21.49
CA LEU A 73 -7.37 -1.04 22.94
C LEU A 73 -8.68 -0.52 23.54
N LYS A 74 -9.25 0.53 22.95
CA LYS A 74 -10.57 1.07 23.28
C LYS A 74 -11.74 0.27 22.69
N SER A 75 -11.46 -0.72 21.85
CA SER A 75 -12.46 -1.52 21.14
C SER A 75 -13.41 -0.65 20.28
N GLU A 76 -12.89 0.39 19.64
CA GLU A 76 -13.69 1.25 18.77
C GLU A 76 -14.00 0.53 17.44
N PRO A 77 -15.28 0.40 17.05
CA PRO A 77 -15.72 -0.43 15.91
C PRO A 77 -15.28 0.09 14.53
N GLN A 78 -14.77 1.33 14.44
CA GLN A 78 -14.22 1.89 13.21
C GLN A 78 -12.90 1.23 12.74
N PHE A 79 -12.31 0.33 13.53
CA PHE A 79 -11.07 -0.40 13.21
C PHE A 79 -11.26 -1.91 13.30
N ASN A 80 -12.37 -2.41 12.74
CA ASN A 80 -12.56 -3.84 12.56
C ASN A 80 -11.30 -4.45 11.92
N HIS A 81 -10.87 -5.58 12.47
CA HIS A 81 -9.79 -6.39 11.95
C HIS A 81 -10.01 -6.66 10.46
N VAL A 82 -9.04 -6.29 9.62
CA VAL A 82 -9.06 -6.60 8.18
C VAL A 82 -8.12 -7.77 7.97
N SER A 83 -8.61 -8.93 7.57
CA SER A 83 -7.71 -10.05 7.27
C SER A 83 -6.83 -9.76 6.04
N GLU A 84 -5.68 -10.43 5.94
CA GLU A 84 -4.78 -10.32 4.76
C GLU A 84 -5.54 -10.55 3.45
N LYS A 85 -6.47 -11.52 3.44
CA LYS A 85 -7.31 -11.82 2.27
C LYS A 85 -8.26 -10.67 1.92
N GLU A 86 -8.88 -10.05 2.92
CA GLU A 86 -9.75 -8.89 2.72
C GLU A 86 -8.95 -7.69 2.21
N ALA A 87 -7.76 -7.45 2.76
CA ALA A 87 -6.86 -6.41 2.29
C ALA A 87 -6.48 -6.62 0.82
N CYS A 88 -6.11 -7.85 0.43
CA CYS A 88 -5.85 -8.19 -0.98
C CYS A 88 -7.07 -7.92 -1.87
N CYS A 89 -8.26 -8.39 -1.47
CA CYS A 89 -9.51 -8.12 -2.21
C CYS A 89 -9.79 -6.62 -2.37
N ILE A 90 -9.49 -5.81 -1.35
CA ILE A 90 -9.64 -4.36 -1.40
C ILE A 90 -8.64 -3.77 -2.41
N VAL A 91 -7.36 -4.15 -2.34
CA VAL A 91 -6.33 -3.69 -3.27
C VAL A 91 -6.71 -4.06 -4.71
N GLU A 92 -7.13 -5.30 -4.97
CA GLU A 92 -7.59 -5.73 -6.29
C GLU A 92 -8.75 -4.88 -6.80
N ARG A 93 -9.73 -4.55 -5.94
CA ARG A 93 -10.85 -3.69 -6.30
C ARG A 93 -10.41 -2.25 -6.56
N VAL A 94 -9.50 -1.70 -5.77
CA VAL A 94 -8.99 -0.34 -5.99
C VAL A 94 -8.27 -0.32 -7.34
N LEU A 95 -7.23 -1.15 -7.52
CA LEU A 95 -6.40 -1.17 -8.73
C LEU A 95 -7.20 -1.50 -9.99
N GLY A 96 -8.10 -2.47 -9.92
CA GLY A 96 -8.98 -2.84 -11.04
C GLY A 96 -9.98 -1.75 -11.44
N ASN A 97 -10.19 -0.72 -10.60
CA ASN A 97 -11.11 0.39 -10.87
C ASN A 97 -10.43 1.77 -10.90
N VAL A 98 -9.09 1.85 -10.81
CA VAL A 98 -8.36 3.14 -10.87
C VAL A 98 -8.71 3.93 -12.13
N GLN A 99 -8.91 3.26 -13.27
CA GLN A 99 -9.29 3.94 -14.52
C GLN A 99 -10.61 4.72 -14.39
N LEU A 100 -11.59 4.20 -13.63
CA LEU A 100 -12.85 4.90 -13.38
C LEU A 100 -12.62 6.16 -12.55
N TYR A 101 -11.80 6.08 -11.50
CA TYR A 101 -11.41 7.25 -10.72
C TYR A 101 -10.74 8.31 -11.59
N LEU A 102 -9.79 7.92 -12.44
CA LEU A 102 -9.10 8.85 -13.34
C LEU A 102 -10.06 9.50 -14.35
N GLN A 103 -11.01 8.73 -14.89
CA GLN A 103 -12.03 9.25 -15.78
C GLN A 103 -12.96 10.24 -15.07
N ASP A 104 -13.48 9.90 -13.89
CA ASP A 104 -14.40 10.75 -13.14
C ASP A 104 -13.71 12.00 -12.58
N MET A 105 -12.48 11.89 -12.09
CA MET A 105 -11.76 13.02 -11.50
C MET A 105 -11.21 13.97 -12.56
N PHE A 106 -10.64 13.44 -13.65
CA PHE A 106 -9.87 14.25 -14.60
C PHE A 106 -10.55 14.49 -15.95
N LYS A 107 -11.48 13.63 -16.38
CA LYS A 107 -12.09 13.72 -17.72
C LYS A 107 -13.58 14.10 -17.70
N ARG A 108 -14.30 13.80 -16.61
CA ARG A 108 -15.73 14.09 -16.50
C ARG A 108 -15.98 15.57 -16.32
N GLN A 109 -16.96 16.10 -17.06
CA GLN A 109 -17.40 17.48 -16.88
C GLN A 109 -17.95 17.68 -15.46
N PRO A 110 -17.38 18.62 -14.67
CA PRO A 110 -17.85 18.86 -13.31
C PRO A 110 -19.21 19.53 -13.34
N HIS A 111 -19.96 19.39 -12.24
CA HIS A 111 -21.24 20.07 -12.10
C HIS A 111 -21.06 21.59 -12.23
N THR A 112 -22.06 22.29 -12.77
CA THR A 112 -22.04 23.76 -12.98
C THR A 112 -21.90 24.60 -11.70
N LYS A 113 -21.91 23.96 -10.52
CA LYS A 113 -21.73 24.60 -9.21
C LYS A 113 -20.32 24.36 -8.64
N CYS A 114 -19.51 23.51 -9.27
CA CYS A 114 -18.09 23.38 -8.94
C CYS A 114 -17.38 24.69 -9.26
N THR A 115 -16.36 25.01 -8.47
CA THR A 115 -15.52 26.19 -8.73
C THR A 115 -14.61 25.95 -9.94
N ASP A 116 -14.11 27.03 -10.52
CA ASP A 116 -13.15 26.99 -11.62
C ASP A 116 -11.85 26.25 -11.26
N SER A 117 -11.57 26.05 -9.97
CA SER A 117 -10.42 25.29 -9.48
C SER A 117 -10.44 23.84 -9.97
N ILE A 118 -11.60 23.19 -9.98
CA ILE A 118 -11.73 21.80 -10.47
C ILE A 118 -11.52 21.76 -11.98
N LEU A 119 -12.17 22.65 -12.74
CA LEU A 119 -11.97 22.72 -14.20
C LEU A 119 -10.51 23.00 -14.57
N SER A 120 -9.85 23.91 -13.83
CA SER A 120 -8.45 24.27 -14.09
C SER A 120 -7.51 23.11 -13.80
N MET A 121 -7.75 22.37 -12.71
CA MET A 121 -7.00 21.16 -12.40
C MET A 121 -7.15 20.10 -13.51
N GLN A 122 -8.39 19.80 -13.93
CA GLN A 122 -8.67 18.81 -14.98
C GLN A 122 -7.98 19.14 -16.31
N LYS A 123 -7.95 20.42 -16.70
CA LYS A 123 -7.33 20.86 -17.96
C LYS A 123 -5.81 20.69 -17.99
N CYS A 124 -5.17 20.72 -16.83
CA CYS A 124 -3.71 20.71 -16.71
C CYS A 124 -3.16 19.35 -16.27
N PHE A 125 -4.01 18.35 -16.04
CA PHE A 125 -3.60 17.06 -15.52
C PHE A 125 -3.51 15.99 -16.62
N ASP A 126 -2.31 15.47 -16.83
CA ASP A 126 -2.07 14.24 -17.60
C ASP A 126 -1.08 13.36 -16.82
N ILE A 127 -1.22 12.05 -16.94
CA ILE A 127 -0.27 11.10 -16.36
C ILE A 127 0.91 10.98 -17.33
N GLY A 128 2.05 11.55 -16.94
CA GLY A 128 3.25 11.58 -17.77
C GLY A 128 4.11 10.33 -17.62
N ASN A 129 4.19 9.77 -16.40
CA ASN A 129 5.05 8.64 -16.08
C ASN A 129 4.48 7.79 -14.91
N GLU A 130 5.27 6.80 -14.47
CA GLU A 130 4.90 5.89 -13.37
C GLU A 130 4.87 6.57 -11.99
N TYR A 131 5.67 7.61 -11.75
CA TYR A 131 5.66 8.37 -10.50
C TYR A 131 4.37 9.19 -10.34
N ASP A 132 3.86 9.76 -11.43
CA ASP A 132 2.55 10.44 -11.42
C ASP A 132 1.44 9.45 -11.06
N LEU A 133 1.49 8.24 -11.65
CA LEU A 133 0.55 7.17 -11.36
C LEU A 133 0.67 6.69 -9.90
N GLN A 134 1.90 6.49 -9.41
CA GLN A 134 2.21 6.13 -8.04
C GLN A 134 1.61 7.14 -7.05
N HIS A 135 1.75 8.44 -7.32
CA HIS A 135 1.21 9.49 -6.45
C HIS A 135 -0.31 9.38 -6.28
N ILE A 136 -1.03 9.16 -7.39
CA ILE A 136 -2.49 9.01 -7.39
C ILE A 136 -2.92 7.74 -6.66
N VAL A 137 -2.31 6.61 -7.01
CA VAL A 137 -2.66 5.29 -6.47
C VAL A 137 -2.36 5.24 -4.97
N TYR A 138 -1.23 5.79 -4.55
CA TYR A 138 -0.89 5.94 -3.14
C TYR A 138 -1.92 6.76 -2.38
N ALA A 139 -2.36 7.90 -2.93
CA ALA A 139 -3.38 8.73 -2.27
C ALA A 139 -4.72 7.97 -2.08
N LEU A 140 -5.14 7.19 -3.09
CA LEU A 140 -6.33 6.33 -2.99
C LEU A 140 -6.15 5.24 -1.93
N LEU A 141 -5.02 4.55 -1.94
CA LEU A 141 -4.74 3.49 -1.00
C LEU A 141 -4.59 4.00 0.43
N ARG A 142 -3.98 5.17 0.65
CA ARG A 142 -3.83 5.77 1.99
C ARG A 142 -5.15 6.09 2.68
N ALA A 143 -6.21 6.32 1.91
CA ALA A 143 -7.55 6.51 2.45
C ALA A 143 -8.12 5.21 3.05
N VAL A 144 -7.64 4.04 2.59
CA VAL A 144 -8.10 2.72 3.05
C VAL A 144 -7.09 2.04 3.98
N PHE A 145 -5.79 2.21 3.70
CA PHE A 145 -4.64 1.65 4.39
C PHE A 145 -3.76 2.78 4.93
N PRO A 146 -4.03 3.29 6.13
CA PRO A 146 -3.33 4.46 6.63
C PRO A 146 -1.84 4.27 6.89
N LEU A 147 -1.37 3.03 7.01
CA LEU A 147 0.03 2.71 7.19
C LEU A 147 0.76 2.38 5.87
N ALA A 148 0.09 2.52 4.71
CA ALA A 148 0.75 2.35 3.42
C ALA A 148 1.94 3.31 3.28
N ARG A 149 3.00 2.85 2.61
CA ARG A 149 4.28 3.57 2.49
C ARG A 149 4.70 3.66 1.02
N ILE A 150 5.47 4.69 0.68
CA ILE A 150 6.09 4.85 -0.65
C ILE A 150 7.61 4.72 -0.57
N GLU A 151 8.22 4.31 -1.68
CA GLU A 151 9.67 4.34 -1.91
C GLU A 151 10.49 3.59 -0.85
N GLU A 152 10.03 2.40 -0.45
CA GLU A 152 10.73 1.63 0.56
C GLU A 152 11.89 0.84 -0.04
N TYR A 153 13.07 1.02 0.55
CA TYR A 153 14.25 0.22 0.20
C TYR A 153 14.27 -1.06 1.02
N GLN A 154 14.10 -2.20 0.35
CA GLN A 154 14.42 -3.50 0.92
C GLN A 154 15.92 -3.77 0.78
N ASP A 155 16.56 -4.19 1.87
CA ASP A 155 17.99 -4.52 1.88
C ASP A 155 18.21 -5.94 1.36
N ALA A 156 18.29 -6.13 0.05
CA ALA A 156 18.55 -7.43 -0.58
C ALA A 156 20.05 -7.80 -0.59
N GLY A 157 20.78 -7.45 0.49
CA GLY A 157 22.20 -7.73 0.68
C GLY A 157 23.17 -6.82 -0.08
N ALA A 158 23.09 -6.73 -1.41
CA ALA A 158 24.07 -5.99 -2.25
C ALA A 158 23.48 -4.83 -3.08
N CYS A 159 22.17 -4.81 -3.31
CA CYS A 159 21.45 -3.69 -3.93
C CYS A 159 20.16 -3.45 -3.15
N ALA A 160 19.91 -2.19 -2.81
CA ALA A 160 18.64 -1.81 -2.19
C ALA A 160 17.55 -1.85 -3.27
N VAL A 161 16.58 -2.75 -3.11
CA VAL A 161 15.45 -2.90 -4.03
C VAL A 161 14.37 -1.93 -3.57
N ARG A 162 13.99 -0.99 -4.43
CA ARG A 162 13.00 0.04 -4.11
C ARG A 162 11.64 -0.41 -4.63
N LYS A 163 10.68 -0.54 -3.72
CA LYS A 163 9.27 -0.79 -4.05
C LYS A 163 8.52 0.53 -4.16
N ASP A 164 7.54 0.60 -5.05
CA ASP A 164 6.76 1.83 -5.22
C ASP A 164 5.81 2.09 -4.06
N ILE A 165 4.98 1.10 -3.70
CA ILE A 165 4.05 1.19 -2.56
C ILE A 165 4.07 -0.12 -1.76
N CYS A 166 4.17 -0.02 -0.44
CA CYS A 166 4.12 -1.15 0.50
C CYS A 166 2.94 -1.02 1.46
N ILE A 167 2.30 -2.15 1.77
CA ILE A 167 1.33 -2.29 2.87
C ILE A 167 1.77 -3.50 3.71
N ASP A 168 2.72 -3.27 4.60
CA ASP A 168 3.44 -4.34 5.30
C ASP A 168 2.56 -5.13 6.26
N GLU A 169 1.53 -4.49 6.82
CA GLU A 169 0.51 -5.13 7.67
C GLU A 169 -0.09 -6.39 7.01
N PHE A 170 -0.07 -6.46 5.66
CA PHE A 170 -0.65 -7.54 4.87
C PHE A 170 0.33 -8.18 3.88
N ASP A 171 1.63 -7.89 4.02
CA ASP A 171 2.69 -8.36 3.13
C ASP A 171 2.41 -8.10 1.64
N ILE A 172 1.95 -6.87 1.35
CA ILE A 172 1.58 -6.40 0.01
C ILE A 172 2.65 -5.45 -0.51
N ALA A 173 3.19 -5.75 -1.69
CA ALA A 173 3.90 -4.80 -2.54
C ALA A 173 3.05 -4.45 -3.77
N ILE A 174 3.07 -3.18 -4.16
CA ILE A 174 2.39 -2.69 -5.36
C ILE A 174 3.42 -1.96 -6.20
N GLU A 175 3.56 -2.40 -7.45
CA GLU A 175 4.49 -1.87 -8.45
C GLU A 175 3.72 -1.18 -9.57
N LEU A 176 4.15 0.01 -9.96
CA LEU A 176 3.50 0.84 -10.95
C LEU A 176 4.41 0.96 -12.18
N LYS A 177 3.86 0.71 -13.37
CA LYS A 177 4.58 0.95 -14.63
C LYS A 177 3.76 1.85 -15.54
N CYS A 178 4.43 2.72 -16.30
CA CYS A 178 3.79 3.54 -17.32
C CYS A 178 4.56 3.41 -18.63
N THR A 179 3.93 2.86 -19.67
CA THR A 179 4.63 2.60 -20.93
C THR A 179 4.81 3.89 -21.73
N ARG A 180 5.88 3.93 -22.54
CA ARG A 180 6.26 5.06 -23.42
C ARG A 180 6.84 4.51 -24.70
N ASP A 181 6.85 5.30 -25.76
CA ASP A 181 7.26 4.85 -27.10
C ASP A 181 8.68 4.23 -27.17
N SER A 182 9.57 4.60 -26.25
CA SER A 182 10.93 4.06 -26.16
C SER A 182 11.05 2.76 -25.38
N LEU A 183 9.99 2.31 -24.70
CA LEU A 183 9.95 1.07 -23.93
C LEU A 183 9.43 -0.07 -24.81
N SER A 184 10.19 -1.15 -24.94
CA SER A 184 9.74 -2.35 -25.65
C SER A 184 8.94 -3.27 -24.74
N ALA A 185 8.00 -4.04 -25.31
CA ALA A 185 7.24 -5.06 -24.58
C ALA A 185 8.15 -6.08 -23.88
N LYS A 186 9.28 -6.45 -24.53
CA LYS A 186 10.30 -7.31 -23.95
C LYS A 186 10.92 -6.68 -22.70
N LYS A 187 11.26 -5.40 -22.76
CA LYS A 187 11.88 -4.71 -21.62
C LYS A 187 10.92 -4.58 -20.45
N LEU A 188 9.66 -4.24 -20.71
CA LEU A 188 8.60 -4.26 -19.69
C LEU A 188 8.48 -5.65 -19.05
N SER A 189 8.52 -6.71 -19.88
CA SER A 189 8.41 -8.09 -19.40
C SER A 189 9.59 -8.49 -18.51
N GLU A 190 10.80 -8.04 -18.84
CA GLU A 190 12.02 -8.24 -18.03
C GLU A 190 11.92 -7.50 -16.70
N GLU A 191 11.40 -6.27 -16.69
CA GLU A 191 11.20 -5.47 -15.48
C GLU A 191 10.19 -6.15 -14.54
N VAL A 192 9.01 -6.53 -15.04
CA VAL A 192 7.99 -7.24 -14.24
C VAL A 192 8.52 -8.55 -13.66
N ALA A 193 9.22 -9.36 -14.47
CA ALA A 193 9.81 -10.61 -14.00
C ALA A 193 10.89 -10.36 -12.92
N SER A 194 11.70 -9.33 -13.09
CA SER A 194 12.72 -8.94 -12.12
C SER A 194 12.08 -8.56 -10.79
N ASP A 195 11.04 -7.73 -10.80
CA ASP A 195 10.36 -7.26 -9.59
C ASP A 195 9.73 -8.42 -8.82
N ILE A 196 9.08 -9.36 -9.52
CA ILE A 196 8.52 -10.60 -8.91
C ILE A 196 9.61 -11.42 -8.21
N VAL A 197 10.80 -11.55 -8.80
CA VAL A 197 11.89 -12.34 -8.22
C VAL A 197 12.46 -11.65 -6.98
N HIS A 198 12.68 -10.34 -7.04
CA HIS A 198 13.41 -9.61 -5.99
C HIS A 198 12.54 -9.20 -4.78
N TYR A 199 11.22 -9.12 -4.93
CA TYR A 199 10.35 -8.75 -3.81
C TYR A 199 10.09 -9.95 -2.93
N ASP A 200 10.43 -9.89 -1.65
CA ASP A 200 10.13 -11.00 -0.72
C ASP A 200 8.66 -11.06 -0.28
N ASN A 201 7.83 -10.11 -0.74
CA ASN A 201 6.41 -10.08 -0.38
C ASN A 201 5.65 -11.27 -0.94
N LYS A 202 4.77 -11.84 -0.11
CA LYS A 202 3.81 -12.86 -0.50
C LYS A 202 2.80 -12.35 -1.51
N ASN A 203 2.34 -11.11 -1.38
CA ASN A 203 1.33 -10.52 -2.27
C ASN A 203 1.96 -9.40 -3.12
N ILE A 204 1.98 -9.56 -4.44
CA ILE A 204 2.58 -8.58 -5.36
C ILE A 204 1.55 -8.17 -6.40
N PHE A 205 1.27 -6.88 -6.48
CA PHE A 205 0.31 -6.31 -7.42
C PHE A 205 1.02 -5.37 -8.40
N PHE A 206 0.77 -5.55 -9.69
CA PHE A 206 1.23 -4.63 -10.73
C PHE A 206 0.04 -3.83 -11.25
N LEU A 207 0.19 -2.50 -11.34
CA LEU A 207 -0.69 -1.67 -12.15
C LEU A 207 0.12 -1.03 -13.28
N ILE A 208 -0.17 -1.45 -14.50
CA ILE A 208 0.50 -1.01 -15.71
C ILE A 208 -0.44 -0.07 -16.46
N TYR A 209 -0.05 1.19 -16.62
CA TYR A 209 -0.67 2.07 -17.58
C TYR A 209 0.03 1.91 -18.93
N ASP A 210 -0.59 1.16 -19.85
CA ASP A 210 -0.06 0.94 -21.19
C ASP A 210 -0.38 2.10 -22.15
N LYS A 211 0.13 3.29 -21.81
CA LYS A 211 -0.07 4.53 -22.57
C LYS A 211 0.41 4.42 -24.02
N ALA A 212 1.51 3.69 -24.25
CA ALA A 212 2.10 3.46 -25.59
C ALA A 212 1.53 2.25 -26.33
N ARG A 213 0.60 1.49 -25.71
CA ARG A 213 -0.06 0.31 -26.30
C ARG A 213 0.93 -0.74 -26.80
N ILE A 214 1.94 -1.04 -25.99
CA ILE A 214 2.99 -2.02 -26.32
C ILE A 214 2.61 -3.45 -25.90
N ILE A 215 1.52 -3.63 -25.15
CA ILE A 215 1.02 -4.95 -24.75
C ILE A 215 -0.03 -5.42 -25.79
N ASP A 216 0.36 -6.38 -26.62
CA ASP A 216 -0.50 -6.90 -27.70
C ASP A 216 -1.77 -7.62 -27.19
N ASN A 217 -1.61 -8.44 -26.14
CA ASN A 217 -2.70 -9.20 -25.55
C ASN A 217 -2.60 -9.14 -24.02
N ILE A 218 -3.49 -8.37 -23.41
CA ILE A 218 -3.54 -8.12 -21.98
C ILE A 218 -3.79 -9.42 -21.20
N ASP A 219 -4.70 -10.28 -21.65
CA ASP A 219 -5.05 -11.51 -20.95
C ASP A 219 -3.85 -12.47 -20.90
N VAL A 220 -3.14 -12.62 -22.02
CA VAL A 220 -1.93 -13.45 -22.09
C VAL A 220 -0.81 -12.86 -21.24
N PHE A 221 -0.63 -11.54 -21.28
CA PHE A 221 0.38 -10.86 -20.46
C PHE A 221 0.12 -11.10 -18.96
N ARG A 222 -1.12 -10.93 -18.50
CA ARG A 222 -1.52 -11.20 -17.11
C ARG A 222 -1.28 -12.66 -16.73
N ASP A 223 -1.80 -13.58 -17.54
CA ASP A 223 -1.69 -15.02 -17.30
C ASP A 223 -0.24 -15.51 -17.20
N THR A 224 0.67 -14.86 -17.92
CA THR A 224 2.11 -15.18 -17.91
C THR A 224 2.71 -15.04 -16.50
N TYR A 225 2.24 -14.06 -15.72
CA TYR A 225 2.80 -13.70 -14.40
C TYR A 225 1.93 -14.18 -13.23
N GLU A 226 0.61 -14.18 -13.36
CA GLU A 226 -0.30 -14.60 -12.28
C GLU A 226 -0.23 -16.12 -12.00
N LYS A 227 0.41 -16.90 -12.88
CA LYS A 227 0.48 -18.38 -12.79
C LYS A 227 1.90 -18.93 -12.59
N THR A 228 2.91 -18.08 -12.45
CA THR A 228 4.33 -18.50 -12.55
C THR A 228 4.90 -19.04 -11.25
N ASP A 229 4.57 -18.44 -10.11
CA ASP A 229 5.13 -18.78 -8.81
C ASP A 229 4.02 -19.12 -7.81
N MET A 230 3.94 -20.38 -7.40
CA MET A 230 2.92 -20.85 -6.45
C MET A 230 3.16 -20.34 -5.01
N SER A 231 4.34 -19.79 -4.72
CA SER A 231 4.68 -19.24 -3.41
C SER A 231 4.26 -17.78 -3.23
N LYS A 232 4.03 -17.04 -4.32
CA LYS A 232 3.61 -15.64 -4.32
C LYS A 232 2.26 -15.47 -5.01
N ASN A 233 1.39 -14.66 -4.42
CA ASN A 233 0.16 -14.21 -5.04
C ASN A 233 0.45 -12.98 -5.91
N VAL A 234 0.64 -13.21 -7.21
CA VAL A 234 0.89 -12.14 -8.19
C VAL A 234 -0.40 -11.77 -8.90
N LYS A 235 -0.68 -10.47 -9.00
CA LYS A 235 -1.82 -9.91 -9.77
C LYS A 235 -1.36 -8.79 -10.67
N VAL A 236 -1.82 -8.79 -11.92
CA VAL A 236 -1.46 -7.78 -12.91
C VAL A 236 -2.71 -7.08 -13.42
N PHE A 237 -2.73 -5.76 -13.32
CA PHE A 237 -3.78 -4.88 -13.84
C PHE A 237 -3.20 -4.04 -14.97
N VAL A 238 -3.91 -3.96 -16.10
CA VAL A 238 -3.51 -3.14 -17.25
C VAL A 238 -4.61 -2.13 -17.55
N MET A 239 -4.21 -0.86 -17.63
CA MET A 239 -5.05 0.27 -18.03
C MET A 239 -4.58 0.81 -19.39
N LEU A 240 -5.53 1.29 -20.20
CA LEU A 240 -5.32 1.89 -21.52
C LEU A 240 -5.70 3.37 -21.57
#